data_AF-A0A517PWH8-F1
#
_entry.id   AF-A0A517PWH8-F1
#
_cell.length_a   1.000
_cell.length_b   1.000
_cell.length_c   1.000
_cell.angle_alpha   90.00
_cell.angle_beta   90.00
_cell.angle_gamma   90.00
#
_symmetry.space_group_name_H-M   'P 1'
#
loop_
_entity.id
_entity.type
_entity.pdbx_description
1 polymer ?
#
loop_
_entity_poly.entity_id
_entity_poly.type
_entity_poly.pdbx_seq_one_letter_code
_entity_poly.pdbx_strand_id
1 'polypeptide(L)'
;MTRQLPQATPEQRHRTMFIIWFALIMGVVTFGVVVVGILGKDEAPGDGLPLLTYVGLGATAVMLVLRTFVPDLVGRNMFNQAMERIKTENIQDEDEVLATYDQIFMSRLIVGLGLLEGAAMLNLVAYMTESQVLSLVAVGILLLVMIASVPTKSKLEAWIRNQMENYNLENQN
;
A
#
# COMPACT_ATOMS: atom_id res chain seq x y z
N MET A 1 28.01 13.26 -23.19
CA MET A 1 28.21 12.07 -22.34
C MET A 1 27.15 12.07 -21.27
N THR A 2 26.05 11.37 -21.48
CA THR A 2 25.05 11.12 -20.43
C THR A 2 25.66 10.12 -19.45
N ARG A 3 26.01 10.57 -18.24
CA ARG A 3 26.38 9.66 -17.15
C ARG A 3 25.15 8.78 -16.89
N GLN A 4 25.18 7.53 -17.35
CA GLN A 4 24.22 6.53 -16.90
C GLN A 4 24.39 6.42 -15.38
N LEU A 5 23.33 6.73 -14.64
CA LEU A 5 23.33 6.57 -13.19
C LEU A 5 23.45 5.06 -12.90
N PRO A 6 24.24 4.66 -11.90
CA PRO A 6 24.32 3.25 -11.50
C PRO A 6 22.92 2.71 -11.20
N GLN A 7 22.57 1.58 -11.81
CA GLN A 7 21.32 0.88 -11.50
C GLN A 7 21.34 0.43 -10.04
N ALA A 8 20.22 0.62 -9.34
CA ALA A 8 20.12 0.23 -7.94
C ALA A 8 20.25 -1.29 -7.79
N THR A 9 21.02 -1.76 -6.81
CA THR A 9 21.18 -3.20 -6.54
C THR A 9 19.87 -3.81 -5.99
N PRO A 10 19.66 -5.13 -6.12
CA PRO A 10 18.45 -5.79 -5.58
C PRO A 10 18.23 -5.51 -4.08
N GLU A 11 19.31 -5.48 -3.29
CA GLU A 11 19.25 -5.15 -1.87
C GLU A 11 18.81 -3.70 -1.62
N GLN A 12 19.27 -2.76 -2.44
CA GLN A 12 18.87 -1.36 -2.34
C GLN A 12 17.38 -1.20 -2.65
N ARG A 13 16.85 -1.89 -3.65
CA ARG A 13 15.41 -1.85 -4.00
C ARG A 13 14.55 -2.42 -2.88
N HIS A 14 14.95 -3.55 -2.30
CA HIS A 14 14.24 -4.14 -1.17
C HIS A 14 14.25 -3.21 0.05
N ARG A 15 15.38 -2.57 0.33
CA ARG A 15 15.49 -1.55 1.38
C ARG A 15 14.56 -0.36 1.10
N THR A 16 14.50 0.12 -0.13
CA THR A 16 13.58 1.20 -0.53
C THR A 16 12.11 0.81 -0.29
N MET A 17 11.70 -0.39 -0.69
CA MET A 17 10.34 -0.89 -0.42
C MET A 17 10.03 -0.93 1.09
N PHE A 18 10.99 -1.37 1.90
CA PHE A 18 10.84 -1.44 3.35
C PHE A 18 10.72 -0.03 3.97
N ILE A 19 11.53 0.93 3.51
CA ILE A 19 11.45 2.33 3.96
C ILE A 19 10.09 2.92 3.63
N ILE A 20 9.56 2.71 2.42
CA ILE A 20 8.25 3.24 2.03
C ILE A 20 7.13 2.60 2.86
N TRP A 21 7.14 1.28 3.02
CA TRP A 21 6.17 0.58 3.86
C TRP A 21 6.17 1.11 5.31
N PHE A 22 7.36 1.29 5.88
CA PHE A 22 7.50 1.84 7.23
C PHE A 22 7.06 3.30 7.32
N ALA A 23 7.41 4.13 6.34
CA ALA A 23 7.04 5.54 6.30
C ALA A 23 5.52 5.76 6.29
N LEU A 24 4.78 4.96 5.52
CA LEU A 24 3.31 5.03 5.48
C LEU A 24 2.67 4.65 6.83
N ILE A 25 3.21 3.64 7.52
CA ILE A 25 2.75 3.29 8.88
C ILE A 25 3.07 4.43 9.86
N MET A 26 4.30 4.95 9.81
CA MET A 26 4.74 6.01 10.70
C MET A 26 3.95 7.31 10.52
N GLY A 27 3.47 7.60 9.31
CA GLY A 27 2.56 8.72 9.06
C GLY A 27 1.30 8.61 9.91
N VAL A 28 0.61 7.48 9.84
CA VAL A 28 -0.61 7.20 10.63
C VAL A 28 -0.32 7.22 12.13
N VAL A 29 0.77 6.57 12.57
CA VAL A 29 1.13 6.52 13.99
C VAL A 29 1.44 7.91 14.53
N THR A 30 2.24 8.70 13.83
CA THR A 30 2.61 10.05 14.27
C THR A 30 1.39 10.95 14.35
N PHE A 31 0.52 10.91 13.33
CA PHE A 31 -0.72 11.67 13.35
C PHE A 31 -1.64 11.21 14.48
N GLY A 32 -1.77 9.90 14.70
CA GLY A 32 -2.55 9.34 15.80
C GLY A 32 -2.03 9.77 17.18
N VAL A 33 -0.72 9.81 17.39
CA VAL A 33 -0.11 10.31 18.64
C VAL A 33 -0.44 11.78 18.86
N VAL A 34 -0.39 12.62 17.82
CA VAL A 34 -0.77 14.03 17.91
C VAL A 34 -2.24 14.19 18.27
N VAL A 35 -3.13 13.51 17.54
CA VAL A 35 -4.57 13.60 17.76
C VAL A 35 -4.95 13.12 19.16
N VAL A 36 -4.50 11.92 19.57
CA VAL A 36 -4.88 11.34 20.86
C VAL A 36 -4.15 12.01 22.03
N GLY A 37 -2.86 12.32 21.87
CA GLY A 37 -2.02 12.78 22.97
C GLY A 37 -2.10 14.29 23.26
N ILE A 38 -2.40 15.09 22.24
CA ILE A 38 -2.43 16.56 22.32
C ILE A 38 -3.87 17.08 22.25
N LEU A 39 -4.68 16.58 21.32
CA LEU A 39 -6.01 17.14 21.05
C LEU A 39 -7.15 16.42 21.80
N GLY A 40 -7.02 15.12 22.09
CA GLY A 40 -8.11 14.29 22.63
C GLY A 40 -8.26 14.26 24.16
N LYS A 41 -7.62 15.16 24.92
CA LYS A 41 -7.55 15.02 26.39
C LYS A 41 -8.77 15.50 27.18
N ASP A 42 -9.58 16.41 26.63
CA ASP A 42 -10.59 17.12 27.44
C ASP A 42 -12.01 17.17 26.80
N GLU A 43 -12.23 16.48 25.69
CA GLU A 43 -13.53 16.48 25.01
C GLU A 43 -14.32 15.19 25.30
N ALA A 44 -15.44 15.34 26.01
CA ALA A 44 -16.44 14.27 26.09
C ALA A 44 -17.04 14.03 24.69
N PRO A 45 -17.43 12.79 24.35
CA PRO A 45 -18.15 12.53 23.11
C PRO A 45 -19.38 13.42 23.03
N GLY A 46 -19.55 14.14 21.91
CA GLY A 46 -20.71 15.01 21.74
C GLY A 46 -22.02 14.23 21.75
N ASP A 47 -23.11 14.84 22.24
CA ASP A 47 -24.45 14.23 22.32
C ASP A 47 -25.12 14.03 20.94
N GLY A 48 -24.50 14.52 19.86
CA GLY A 48 -25.00 14.39 18.49
C GLY A 48 -24.73 13.01 17.88
N LEU A 49 -25.43 12.70 16.78
CA LEU A 49 -25.12 11.53 15.96
C LEU A 49 -23.70 11.66 15.37
N PRO A 50 -22.77 10.72 15.64
CA PRO A 50 -21.38 10.82 15.21
C PRO A 50 -21.23 10.42 13.73
N LEU A 51 -21.61 11.33 12.84
CA LEU A 51 -21.67 11.10 11.41
C LEU A 51 -20.30 10.78 10.81
N LEU A 52 -19.25 11.50 11.21
CA LEU A 52 -17.89 11.28 10.70
C LEU A 52 -17.35 9.92 11.13
N THR A 53 -17.67 9.48 12.34
CA THR A 53 -17.32 8.15 12.84
C THR A 53 -17.94 7.08 11.94
N TYR A 54 -19.24 7.18 11.63
CA TYR A 54 -19.91 6.20 10.76
C TYR A 54 -19.35 6.22 9.33
N VAL A 55 -19.04 7.41 8.78
CA VAL A 55 -18.38 7.53 7.48
C VAL A 55 -16.98 6.90 7.52
N GLY A 56 -16.21 7.12 8.58
CA GLY A 56 -14.88 6.52 8.77
C GLY A 56 -14.93 5.00 8.87
N LEU A 57 -15.92 4.45 9.58
CA LEU A 57 -16.14 3.01 9.66
C LEU A 57 -16.57 2.42 8.31
N GLY A 58 -17.48 3.09 7.61
CA GLY A 58 -17.88 2.70 6.25
C GLY A 58 -16.71 2.71 5.27
N ALA A 59 -15.91 3.77 5.30
CA ALA A 59 -14.69 3.89 4.50
C ALA A 59 -13.68 2.79 4.83
N THR A 60 -13.52 2.44 6.12
CA THR A 60 -12.65 1.32 6.55
C THR A 60 -13.09 0.01 5.89
N ALA A 61 -14.37 -0.32 5.95
CA ALA A 61 -14.90 -1.53 5.34
C ALA A 61 -14.68 -1.54 3.82
N VAL A 62 -15.00 -0.44 3.14
CA VAL A 62 -14.83 -0.30 1.69
C VAL A 62 -13.36 -0.41 1.29
N MET A 63 -12.45 0.29 1.98
CA MET A 63 -11.02 0.29 1.64
C MET A 63 -10.35 -1.05 1.92
N LEU A 64 -10.79 -1.80 2.94
CA LEU A 64 -10.34 -3.17 3.18
C LEU A 64 -10.72 -4.10 2.02
N VAL A 65 -11.93 -3.96 1.47
CA VAL A 65 -12.37 -4.71 0.29
C VAL A 65 -11.62 -4.25 -0.96
N LEU A 66 -11.51 -2.95 -1.21
CA LEU A 66 -10.80 -2.44 -2.39
C LEU A 66 -9.32 -2.85 -2.39
N ARG A 67 -8.68 -2.93 -1.23
CA ARG A 67 -7.30 -3.40 -1.10
C ARG A 67 -7.09 -4.81 -1.66
N THR A 68 -8.09 -5.69 -1.68
CA THR A 68 -7.88 -7.04 -2.22
C THR A 68 -7.83 -7.09 -3.74
N PHE A 69 -8.37 -6.09 -4.44
CA PHE A 69 -8.49 -6.10 -5.90
C PHE A 69 -7.69 -5.01 -6.59
N VAL A 70 -7.70 -3.79 -6.06
CA VAL A 70 -7.07 -2.62 -6.70
C VAL A 70 -5.56 -2.79 -6.88
N PRO A 71 -4.78 -3.21 -5.86
CA PRO A 71 -3.34 -3.40 -6.04
C PRO A 71 -3.01 -4.48 -7.08
N ASP A 72 -3.81 -5.53 -7.15
CA ASP A 72 -3.63 -6.62 -8.11
C ASP A 72 -3.98 -6.18 -9.53
N LEU A 73 -5.03 -5.38 -9.70
CA LEU A 73 -5.39 -4.80 -10.99
C LEU A 73 -4.28 -3.88 -11.53
N VAL A 74 -3.75 -3.00 -10.66
CA VAL A 74 -2.63 -2.11 -11.03
C VAL A 74 -1.39 -2.92 -11.36
N GLY A 75 -1.04 -3.90 -10.52
CA GLY A 75 0.12 -4.77 -10.73
C GLY A 75 0.05 -5.53 -12.05
N ARG A 76 -1.11 -6.14 -12.37
CA ARG A 76 -1.34 -6.86 -13.64
C ARG A 76 -1.21 -5.95 -14.85
N ASN A 77 -1.84 -4.78 -14.81
CA ASN A 77 -1.78 -3.84 -15.93
C ASN A 77 -0.34 -3.36 -16.20
N MET A 78 0.40 -3.02 -15.15
CA MET A 78 1.81 -2.64 -15.28
C MET A 78 2.69 -3.81 -15.74
N PHE A 79 2.39 -5.03 -15.28
CA PHE A 79 3.11 -6.23 -15.70
C PHE A 79 2.92 -6.52 -17.19
N ASN A 80 1.69 -6.46 -17.70
CA ASN A 80 1.42 -6.70 -19.11
C ASN A 80 2.12 -5.66 -20.01
N GLN A 81 2.10 -4.39 -19.61
CA GLN A 81 2.84 -3.32 -20.30
C GLN A 81 4.36 -3.56 -20.28
N ALA A 82 4.91 -4.01 -19.15
CA ALA A 82 6.32 -4.32 -19.02
C ALA A 82 6.72 -5.51 -19.92
N MET A 83 5.92 -6.57 -19.96
CA MET A 83 6.18 -7.75 -20.80
C MET A 83 6.12 -7.42 -22.29
N GLU A 84 5.15 -6.60 -22.71
CA GLU A 84 5.06 -6.13 -24.10
C GLU A 84 6.30 -5.31 -24.49
N ARG A 85 6.77 -4.44 -23.59
CA ARG A 85 7.99 -3.67 -23.78
C ARG A 85 9.23 -4.55 -23.89
N ILE A 86 9.41 -5.51 -22.97
CA ILE A 86 10.52 -6.47 -22.98
C ILE A 86 10.57 -7.23 -24.30
N LYS A 87 9.41 -7.69 -24.79
CA LYS A 87 9.30 -8.40 -26.07
C LYS A 87 9.62 -7.50 -27.26
N THR A 88 9.13 -6.27 -27.27
CA THR A 88 9.30 -5.32 -28.39
C THR A 88 10.73 -4.79 -28.48
N GLU A 89 11.34 -4.48 -27.35
CA GLU A 89 12.72 -3.99 -27.26
C GLU A 89 13.75 -5.13 -27.27
N ASN A 90 13.31 -6.40 -27.26
CA ASN A 90 14.15 -7.60 -27.18
C ASN A 90 15.17 -7.51 -26.03
N ILE A 91 14.69 -7.09 -24.86
CA ILE A 91 15.52 -6.98 -23.65
C ILE A 91 15.88 -8.39 -23.19
N GLN A 92 17.16 -8.75 -23.27
CA GLN A 92 17.68 -10.05 -22.84
C GLN A 92 18.42 -9.98 -21.49
N ASP A 93 18.59 -8.78 -20.95
CA ASP A 93 19.24 -8.59 -19.67
C ASP A 93 18.30 -9.01 -18.53
N GLU A 94 18.62 -10.12 -17.87
CA GLU A 94 17.84 -10.66 -16.76
C GLU A 94 17.77 -9.66 -15.58
N ASP A 95 18.83 -8.89 -15.34
CA ASP A 95 18.87 -7.94 -14.23
C ASP A 95 17.90 -6.75 -14.47
N GLU A 96 17.75 -6.34 -15.73
CA GLU A 96 16.79 -5.30 -16.14
C GLU A 96 15.34 -5.79 -16.01
N VAL A 97 15.09 -7.04 -16.38
CA VAL A 97 13.76 -7.67 -16.24
C VAL A 97 13.38 -7.79 -14.76
N LEU A 98 14.29 -8.29 -13.92
CA LEU A 98 14.07 -8.38 -12.47
C LEU A 98 13.84 -7.01 -11.83
N ALA A 99 14.56 -5.97 -12.28
CA ALA A 99 14.33 -4.59 -11.83
C ALA A 99 12.93 -4.09 -12.11
N THR A 100 12.41 -4.43 -13.29
CA THR A 100 11.07 -4.05 -13.69
C THR A 100 10.02 -4.71 -12.78
N TYR A 101 10.20 -6.00 -12.44
CA TYR A 101 9.31 -6.69 -11.51
C TYR A 101 9.33 -6.12 -10.09
N ASP A 102 10.51 -5.78 -9.56
CA ASP A 102 10.65 -5.10 -8.27
C ASP A 102 9.84 -3.79 -8.24
N GLN A 103 9.94 -2.99 -9.30
CA GLN A 103 9.26 -1.70 -9.41
C GLN A 103 7.74 -1.84 -9.49
N ILE A 104 7.24 -2.84 -10.21
CA ILE A 104 5.80 -3.12 -10.29
C ILE A 104 5.27 -3.56 -8.93
N PHE A 105 5.98 -4.47 -8.26
CA PHE A 105 5.60 -4.94 -6.93
C PHE A 105 5.59 -3.79 -5.90
N MET A 106 6.59 -2.91 -5.96
CA MET A 106 6.64 -1.70 -5.12
C MET A 106 5.43 -0.79 -5.37
N SER A 107 5.08 -0.53 -6.64
CA SER A 107 3.92 0.29 -7.00
C SER A 107 2.62 -0.32 -6.46
N ARG A 108 2.45 -1.64 -6.62
CA ARG A 108 1.33 -2.40 -6.06
C ARG A 108 1.24 -2.25 -4.53
N LEU A 109 2.37 -2.39 -3.83
CA LEU A 109 2.43 -2.24 -2.38
C LEU A 109 2.00 -0.84 -1.93
N ILE A 110 2.51 0.20 -2.59
CA ILE A 110 2.18 1.61 -2.28
C ILE A 110 0.69 1.86 -2.45
N VAL A 111 0.11 1.43 -3.57
CA VAL A 111 -1.33 1.57 -3.83
C VAL A 111 -2.15 0.87 -2.76
N GLY A 112 -1.79 -0.37 -2.39
CA GLY A 112 -2.49 -1.12 -1.36
C GLY A 112 -2.40 -0.52 0.03
N LEU A 113 -1.24 0.02 0.41
CA LEU A 113 -1.05 0.70 1.70
C LEU A 113 -1.72 2.07 1.72
N GLY A 114 -1.69 2.83 0.63
CA GLY A 114 -2.34 4.15 0.53
C GLY A 114 -3.85 4.09 0.74
N LEU A 115 -4.52 3.03 0.28
CA LEU A 115 -5.94 2.79 0.56
C LEU A 115 -6.21 2.65 2.07
N LEU A 116 -5.34 1.90 2.78
CA LEU A 116 -5.47 1.71 4.23
C LEU A 116 -5.11 2.97 5.02
N GLU A 117 -4.03 3.65 4.61
CA GLU A 117 -3.59 4.90 5.21
C GLU A 117 -4.70 5.96 5.10
N GLY A 118 -5.31 6.14 3.93
CA GLY A 118 -6.39 7.09 3.74
C GLY A 118 -7.59 6.83 4.67
N ALA A 119 -7.99 5.56 4.81
CA ALA A 119 -9.05 5.19 5.76
C ALA A 119 -8.63 5.43 7.22
N ALA A 120 -7.38 5.14 7.58
CA ALA A 120 -6.88 5.34 8.94
C ALA A 120 -6.82 6.84 9.29
N MET A 121 -6.33 7.67 8.38
CA MET A 121 -6.30 9.12 8.53
C MET A 121 -7.71 9.70 8.69
N LEU A 122 -8.67 9.24 7.89
CA LEU A 122 -10.07 9.66 8.01
C LEU A 122 -10.66 9.32 9.38
N ASN A 123 -10.37 8.14 9.93
CA ASN A 123 -10.83 7.77 11.27
C ASN A 123 -10.13 8.57 12.37
N LEU A 124 -8.85 8.93 12.20
CA LEU A 124 -8.17 9.83 13.13
C LEU A 124 -8.81 11.23 13.10
N VAL A 125 -9.19 11.73 11.93
CA VAL A 125 -9.95 13.00 11.80
C VAL A 125 -11.33 12.88 12.47
N ALA A 126 -12.04 11.77 12.28
CA ALA A 126 -13.33 11.54 12.92
C ALA A 126 -13.20 11.53 14.45
N TYR A 127 -12.20 10.83 14.98
CA TYR A 127 -11.91 10.83 16.42
C TYR A 127 -11.56 12.22 16.94
N MET A 128 -10.74 12.98 16.22
CA MET A 128 -10.38 14.37 16.59
C MET A 128 -11.60 15.30 16.66
N THR A 129 -12.66 15.00 15.90
CA THR A 129 -13.84 15.88 15.76
C THR A 129 -15.00 15.46 16.65
N GLU A 130 -15.17 14.16 16.89
CA GLU A 130 -16.33 13.61 17.60
C GLU A 130 -15.95 12.87 18.90
N SER A 131 -14.65 12.70 19.16
CA SER A 131 -14.09 12.00 20.34
C SER A 131 -14.61 10.57 20.53
N GLN A 132 -15.04 9.92 19.45
CA GLN A 132 -15.60 8.56 19.47
C GLN A 132 -14.50 7.49 19.38
N VAL A 133 -14.35 6.71 20.45
CA VAL A 133 -13.32 5.66 20.57
C VAL A 133 -13.44 4.59 19.46
N LEU A 134 -14.62 4.37 18.90
CA LEU A 134 -14.84 3.42 17.80
C LEU A 134 -13.95 3.71 16.58
N SER A 135 -13.68 4.98 16.28
CA SER A 135 -12.75 5.36 15.21
C SER A 135 -11.33 4.89 15.49
N LEU A 136 -10.86 4.92 16.74
CA LEU A 136 -9.54 4.40 17.11
C LEU A 136 -9.44 2.88 16.95
N VAL A 137 -10.53 2.15 17.20
CA VAL A 137 -10.58 0.70 16.95
C VAL A 137 -10.35 0.41 15.45
N ALA A 138 -11.01 1.17 14.57
CA ALA A 138 -10.82 1.04 13.13
C ALA A 138 -9.38 1.36 12.70
N VAL A 139 -8.76 2.42 13.23
CA VAL A 139 -7.34 2.75 13.01
C VAL A 139 -6.44 1.60 13.45
N GLY A 140 -6.69 1.01 14.62
CA GLY A 140 -5.93 -0.13 15.12
C GLY A 140 -6.00 -1.33 14.18
N ILE A 141 -7.19 -1.68 13.68
CA ILE A 141 -7.35 -2.77 12.70
C ILE A 141 -6.58 -2.46 11.42
N LEU A 142 -6.73 -1.25 10.87
CA LEU A 142 -6.03 -0.84 9.64
C LEU A 142 -4.51 -0.90 9.81
N LEU A 143 -3.98 -0.41 10.93
CA LEU A 143 -2.55 -0.50 11.26
C LEU A 143 -2.07 -1.94 11.33
N LEU A 144 -2.82 -2.85 11.96
CA LEU A 144 -2.46 -4.28 11.99
C LEU A 144 -2.39 -4.87 10.58
N VAL A 145 -3.32 -4.51 9.70
CA VAL A 145 -3.30 -4.96 8.30
C VAL A 145 -2.10 -4.35 7.54
N MET A 146 -1.77 -3.08 7.77
CA MET A 146 -0.57 -2.44 7.19
C MET A 146 0.70 -3.15 7.67
N ILE A 147 0.80 -3.48 8.97
CA ILE A 147 1.92 -4.20 9.54
C ILE A 147 2.03 -5.60 8.93
N ALA A 148 0.92 -6.33 8.79
CA ALA A 148 0.91 -7.64 8.13
C ALA A 148 1.32 -7.59 6.64
N SER A 149 1.32 -6.39 6.03
CA SER A 149 1.67 -6.17 4.63
C SER A 149 3.17 -6.03 4.37
N VAL A 150 4.06 -6.38 5.32
CA VAL A 150 5.53 -6.34 5.16
C VAL A 150 5.96 -6.88 3.78
N PRO A 151 6.83 -6.13 3.06
CA PRO A 151 7.40 -6.57 1.79
C PRO A 151 8.54 -7.57 2.03
N THR A 152 8.24 -8.87 1.99
CA THR A 152 9.26 -9.93 2.06
C THR A 152 9.65 -10.41 0.67
N LYS A 153 10.89 -10.89 0.52
CA LYS A 153 11.38 -11.50 -0.75
C LYS A 153 10.48 -12.64 -1.21
N SER A 154 10.03 -13.50 -0.30
CA SER A 154 9.14 -14.62 -0.61
C SER A 154 7.78 -14.17 -1.17
N LYS A 155 7.22 -13.04 -0.70
CA LYS A 155 5.97 -12.49 -1.24
C LYS A 155 6.17 -11.93 -2.66
N LEU A 156 7.30 -11.28 -2.91
CA LEU A 156 7.67 -10.79 -4.23
C LEU A 156 7.81 -11.97 -5.22
N GLU A 157 8.62 -12.97 -4.89
CA GLU A 157 8.82 -14.15 -5.74
C GLU A 157 7.52 -14.90 -6.01
N ALA A 158 6.68 -15.09 -4.99
CA ALA A 158 5.37 -15.71 -5.16
C ALA A 158 4.46 -14.89 -6.08
N TRP A 159 4.47 -13.57 -5.95
CA TRP A 159 3.70 -12.69 -6.82
C TRP A 159 4.21 -12.75 -8.27
N ILE A 160 5.53 -12.70 -8.50
CA ILE A 160 6.13 -12.80 -9.84
C ILE A 160 5.72 -14.12 -10.52
N ARG A 161 5.85 -15.25 -9.80
CA ARG A 161 5.43 -16.56 -10.33
C ARG A 161 3.96 -16.55 -10.76
N ASN A 162 3.07 -16.02 -9.92
CA ASN A 162 1.65 -15.93 -10.24
C ASN A 162 1.38 -15.03 -11.46
N GLN A 163 2.13 -13.93 -11.65
CA GLN A 163 1.97 -13.09 -12.84
C GLN A 163 2.45 -13.79 -14.11
N MET A 164 3.60 -14.45 -14.07
CA MET A 164 4.14 -15.22 -15.19
C MET A 164 3.21 -16.35 -15.62
N GLU A 165 2.64 -17.08 -14.66
CA GLU A 165 1.66 -18.12 -14.92
C GLU A 165 0.42 -17.56 -15.64
N ASN A 166 -0.17 -16.49 -15.10
CA ASN A 166 -1.34 -15.84 -15.71
C ASN A 166 -1.04 -15.31 -17.12
N TYR A 167 0.11 -14.67 -17.32
CA TYR A 167 0.51 -14.13 -18.63
C TYR A 167 0.71 -15.23 -19.67
N ASN A 168 1.31 -16.36 -19.28
CA ASN A 168 1.49 -17.50 -20.19
C ASN A 168 0.14 -18.11 -20.59
N LEU A 169 -0.81 -18.21 -19.65
CA LEU A 169 -2.16 -18.71 -19.94
C LEU A 169 -2.93 -17.79 -20.90
N GLU A 170 -2.78 -16.47 -20.76
CA GLU A 170 -3.43 -15.48 -21.63
C GLU A 170 -2.87 -15.48 -23.07
N ASN A 171 -1.59 -15.81 -23.26
CA ASN A 171 -0.92 -15.77 -24.56
C ASN A 171 -0.77 -17.15 -25.26
N GLN A 172 -1.33 -18.22 -24.69
CA GLN A 172 -1.36 -19.55 -25.31
C GLN A 172 -2.62 -19.81 -26.17
N ASN A 173 -3.60 -18.89 -26.15
CA ASN A 173 -4.80 -18.93 -27.00
C ASN A 173 -4.67 -17.97 -28.19
#